data_AF-A0A2I0SVR3-F1
#
_entry.id   AF-A0A2I0SVR3-F1
#
_cell.length_a   1.000
_cell.length_b   1.000
_cell.length_c   1.000
_cell.angle_alpha   90.00
_cell.angle_beta   90.00
_cell.angle_gamma   90.00
#
_symmetry.space_group_name_H-M   'P 1'
#
loop_
_entity.id
_entity.type
_entity.pdbx_description
1 polymer ?
#
loop_
_entity_poly.entity_id
_entity_poly.type
_entity_poly.pdbx_seq_one_letter_code
_entity_poly.pdbx_strand_id
1 'polypeptide(L)'
;MVGYLGRGAGVWAETSAGPDVLDPRGPVLSGIGSLSTDGTWLWRQDLAHYLGTYHVSLPPDFLTHVRNARYRVPEVPEARLLEILTRDLGVAVG
;
A
#
# COMPACT_ATOMS: atom_id res chain seq x y z
N MET A 1 8.09 -3.12 -9.73
CA MET A 1 7.61 -2.15 -8.73
C MET A 1 6.09 -2.14 -8.62
N VAL A 2 5.32 -1.83 -9.67
CA VAL A 2 3.85 -1.89 -9.63
C VAL A 2 3.34 -3.25 -9.10
N GLY A 3 3.87 -4.36 -9.63
CA GLY A 3 3.53 -5.70 -9.11
C GLY A 3 4.05 -6.03 -7.71
N TYR A 4 4.99 -5.25 -7.15
CA TYR A 4 5.38 -5.37 -5.74
C TYR A 4 4.33 -4.70 -4.86
N LEU A 5 3.98 -3.45 -5.17
CA LEU A 5 2.95 -2.69 -4.47
C LEU A 5 1.59 -3.41 -4.48
N GLY A 6 1.20 -3.97 -5.63
CA GLY A 6 -0.05 -4.72 -5.77
C GLY A 6 -0.07 -6.10 -5.10
N ARG A 7 1.07 -6.57 -4.56
CA ARG A 7 1.17 -7.83 -3.80
C ARG A 7 1.39 -7.63 -2.31
N GLY A 8 1.34 -6.39 -1.82
CA GLY A 8 1.41 -6.09 -0.39
C GLY A 8 0.31 -6.82 0.39
N ALA A 9 0.64 -7.27 1.60
CA ALA A 9 -0.34 -7.83 2.52
C ALA A 9 -1.34 -6.73 2.94
N GLY A 10 -2.64 -7.03 2.92
CA GLY A 10 -3.67 -6.07 3.34
C GLY A 10 -3.65 -5.87 4.86
N VAL A 11 -3.59 -4.62 5.29
CA VAL A 11 -3.68 -4.23 6.72
C VAL A 11 -5.05 -3.67 7.03
N TRP A 12 -5.59 -2.89 6.10
CA TRP A 12 -6.89 -2.23 6.24
C TRP A 12 -7.58 -2.25 4.89
N ALA A 13 -8.85 -2.63 4.88
CA ALA A 13 -9.65 -2.69 3.67
C ALA A 13 -10.89 -1.82 3.85
N GLU A 14 -11.10 -0.93 2.90
CA GLU A 14 -12.30 -0.12 2.80
C GLU A 14 -13.01 -0.37 1.49
N THR A 15 -14.32 -0.20 1.51
CA THR A 15 -15.17 -0.20 0.31
C THR A 15 -15.35 1.21 -0.26
N SER A 16 -14.62 2.20 0.26
CA SER A 16 -14.67 3.59 -0.19
C SER A 16 -14.25 3.69 -1.66
N ALA A 17 -14.89 4.61 -2.39
CA ALA A 17 -14.52 4.92 -3.76
C ALA A 17 -14.44 6.43 -3.92
N GLY A 18 -13.51 6.91 -4.74
CA GLY A 18 -13.34 8.34 -4.97
C GLY A 18 -12.58 8.65 -6.25
N PRO A 19 -12.51 9.93 -6.62
CA PRO A 19 -11.85 10.34 -7.85
C PRO A 19 -10.34 10.08 -7.75
N ASP A 20 -9.72 9.87 -8.91
CA ASP A 20 -8.27 10.00 -9.04
C ASP A 20 -7.86 11.44 -8.69
N VAL A 21 -6.92 11.59 -7.75
CA VAL A 21 -6.49 12.89 -7.24
C VAL A 21 -5.68 13.66 -8.28
N LEU A 22 -4.95 12.97 -9.16
CA LEU A 22 -4.12 13.59 -10.20
C LEU A 22 -4.88 13.77 -11.52
N ASP A 23 -5.95 13.02 -11.75
CA ASP A 23 -6.91 13.25 -12.83
C ASP A 23 -8.36 13.13 -12.36
N PRO A 24 -8.97 14.21 -11.83
CA PRO A 24 -10.36 14.17 -11.35
C PRO A 24 -11.41 13.85 -12.42
N ARG A 25 -11.04 13.86 -13.72
CA ARG A 25 -11.92 13.46 -14.82
C ARG A 25 -11.69 12.01 -15.26
N GLY A 26 -10.69 11.35 -14.69
CA GLY A 26 -10.33 9.97 -14.92
C GLY A 26 -11.27 8.98 -14.21
N PRO A 27 -10.85 7.71 -14.09
CA PRO A 27 -11.67 6.67 -13.46
C PRO A 27 -11.85 6.92 -11.96
N VAL A 28 -12.99 6.45 -11.43
CA VAL A 28 -13.18 6.34 -9.99
C VAL A 28 -12.34 5.17 -9.48
N LEU A 29 -11.51 5.42 -8.47
CA LEU A 29 -10.70 4.42 -7.81
C LEU A 29 -11.50 3.82 -6.64
N SER A 30 -11.39 2.50 -6.45
CA SER A 30 -11.99 1.78 -5.32
C SER A 30 -10.95 1.49 -4.23
N GLY A 31 -11.40 1.35 -2.99
CA GLY A 31 -10.54 1.09 -1.84
C GLY A 31 -9.54 2.20 -1.59
N ILE A 32 -9.93 3.47 -1.79
CA ILE A 32 -9.00 4.61 -1.70
C ILE A 32 -8.43 4.81 -0.28
N GLY A 33 -9.08 4.29 0.75
CA GLY A 33 -8.54 4.24 2.12
C GLY A 33 -7.80 2.95 2.47
N SER A 34 -7.79 1.95 1.59
CA SER A 34 -7.19 0.65 1.87
C SER A 34 -5.67 0.72 1.94
N LEU A 35 -5.09 0.01 2.92
CA LEU A 35 -3.67 0.01 3.24
C LEU A 35 -3.06 -1.37 3.06
N SER A 36 -1.83 -1.38 2.52
CA SER A 36 -1.02 -2.57 2.33
C SER A 36 0.38 -2.42 2.89
N THR A 37 1.03 -3.55 3.18
CA THR A 37 2.38 -3.59 3.75
C THR A 37 3.21 -4.77 3.24
N ASP A 38 4.53 -4.64 3.32
CA ASP A 38 5.51 -5.75 3.24
C ASP A 38 6.04 -6.16 4.63
N GLY A 39 5.43 -5.63 5.70
CA GLY A 39 5.86 -5.80 7.09
C GLY A 39 6.80 -4.71 7.60
N THR A 40 7.41 -3.92 6.70
CA THR A 40 8.31 -2.79 7.02
C THR A 40 7.71 -1.46 6.60
N TRP A 41 7.24 -1.37 5.36
CA TRP A 41 6.63 -0.18 4.78
C TRP A 41 5.11 -0.32 4.73
N LEU A 42 4.42 0.80 4.88
CA LEU A 42 2.98 0.91 4.73
C LEU A 42 2.67 1.85 3.57
N TRP A 43 1.70 1.48 2.73
CA TRP A 43 1.27 2.30 1.60
C TRP A 43 -0.22 2.13 1.32
N ARG A 44 -0.81 3.09 0.60
CA ARG A 44 -2.17 2.97 0.07
C ARG A 44 -2.19 2.01 -1.13
N GLN A 45 -3.23 1.18 -1.23
CA GLN A 45 -3.35 0.21 -2.32
C GLN A 45 -3.34 0.86 -3.71
N ASP A 46 -3.91 2.06 -3.82
CA ASP A 46 -3.96 2.84 -5.06
C ASP A 46 -2.60 3.44 -5.48
N LEU A 47 -1.54 3.36 -4.65
CA LEU A 47 -0.19 3.79 -5.05
C LEU A 47 0.32 3.04 -6.29
N ALA A 48 -0.08 1.79 -6.49
CA ALA A 48 0.25 1.02 -7.69
C ALA A 48 -0.33 1.66 -8.96
N HIS A 49 -1.55 2.20 -8.87
CA HIS A 49 -2.18 2.97 -9.96
C HIS A 49 -1.41 4.26 -10.21
N TYR A 50 -1.11 5.05 -9.16
CA TYR A 50 -0.39 6.31 -9.34
C TYR A 50 1.01 6.12 -9.93
N LEU A 51 1.72 5.05 -9.52
CA LEU A 51 3.01 4.72 -10.10
C LEU A 51 2.89 4.24 -11.54
N GLY A 52 1.94 3.35 -11.85
CA GLY A 52 1.77 2.79 -13.19
C GLY A 52 1.29 3.82 -14.22
N THR A 53 0.47 4.77 -13.79
CA THR A 53 -0.15 5.78 -14.66
C THR A 53 0.68 7.06 -14.74
N TYR A 54 1.12 7.59 -13.59
CA TYR A 54 1.74 8.91 -13.49
C TYR A 54 3.23 8.89 -13.16
N HIS A 55 3.83 7.71 -12.95
CA HIS A 55 5.27 7.57 -12.68
C HIS A 55 5.74 8.41 -11.49
N VAL A 56 4.89 8.52 -10.46
CA VAL A 56 5.20 9.27 -9.25
C VAL A 56 6.50 8.79 -8.63
N SER A 57 7.31 9.73 -8.14
CA SER A 57 8.57 9.39 -7.48
C SER A 57 8.30 8.73 -6.13
N LEU A 58 9.07 7.68 -5.82
CA LEU A 58 9.02 6.99 -4.54
C LEU A 58 10.25 7.32 -3.71
N PRO A 59 10.16 7.28 -2.36
CA PRO A 59 11.30 7.52 -1.48
C PRO A 59 12.50 6.61 -1.83
N PRO A 60 13.74 7.13 -1.90
CA PRO A 60 14.93 6.33 -2.23
C PRO A 60 15.13 5.12 -1.31
N ASP A 61 14.84 5.25 -0.02
CA ASP A 61 14.99 4.16 0.95
C ASP A 61 13.96 3.04 0.71
N PHE A 62 12.75 3.39 0.30
CA PHE A 62 11.76 2.42 -0.14
C PHE A 62 12.26 1.67 -1.39
N LEU A 63 12.80 2.39 -2.38
CA LEU A 63 13.38 1.75 -3.57
C LEU A 63 14.51 0.79 -3.22
N THR A 64 15.38 1.17 -2.28
CA THR A 64 16.45 0.31 -1.76
C THR A 64 15.89 -0.92 -1.05
N HIS A 65 14.88 -0.75 -0.19
CA HIS A 65 14.20 -1.86 0.47
C HIS A 65 13.62 -2.86 -0.55
N VAL A 66 12.84 -2.39 -1.52
CA VAL A 66 12.22 -3.24 -2.55
C VAL A 66 13.27 -3.98 -3.40
N ARG A 67 14.38 -3.32 -3.73
CA ARG A 67 15.50 -3.96 -4.45
C ARG A 67 16.15 -5.07 -3.62
N ASN A 68 16.36 -4.85 -2.33
CA ASN A 68 16.90 -5.86 -1.42
C ASN A 68 15.94 -7.05 -1.26
N ALA A 69 14.63 -6.79 -1.27
CA ALA A 69 13.59 -7.82 -1.32
C ALA A 69 13.44 -8.48 -2.71
N ARG A 70 14.28 -8.15 -3.69
CA ARG A 70 14.24 -8.65 -5.07
C ARG A 70 12.87 -8.49 -5.73
N TYR A 71 12.18 -7.38 -5.43
CA TYR A 71 10.83 -7.10 -5.91
C TYR A 71 9.80 -8.19 -5.57
N ARG A 72 10.00 -8.93 -4.47
CA ARG A 72 9.04 -9.89 -3.92
C ARG A 72 8.62 -9.45 -2.53
N VAL A 73 7.32 -9.34 -2.30
CA VAL A 73 6.77 -9.07 -0.98
C VAL A 73 7.06 -10.31 -0.11
N PRO A 74 7.73 -10.16 1.04
CA PRO A 74 7.93 -11.28 1.96
C PRO A 74 6.59 -11.70 2.58
N GLU A 75 6.55 -12.93 3.09
CA GLU A 75 5.42 -13.34 3.91
C GLU A 75 5.37 -12.49 5.19
N VAL A 76 4.22 -11.87 5.46
CA VAL A 76 4.02 -11.02 6.63
C VAL A 76 3.17 -11.80 7.64
N PRO A 77 3.74 -12.19 8.80
CA PRO A 77 2.98 -12.92 9.81
C PRO A 77 1.77 -12.13 10.30
N GLU A 78 0.67 -12.82 10.62
CA GLU A 78 -0.55 -12.18 11.14
C GLU A 78 -0.28 -11.31 12.38
N ALA A 79 0.57 -11.78 13.29
CA ALA A 79 0.97 -11.01 14.48
C ALA A 79 1.61 -9.66 14.11
N ARG A 80 2.35 -9.59 12.99
CA ARG A 80 2.92 -8.34 12.48
C ARG A 80 1.86 -7.43 11.88
N LEU A 81 0.88 -7.99 11.15
CA LEU A 81 -0.25 -7.21 10.63
C LEU A 81 -1.07 -6.60 11.78
N LEU A 82 -1.33 -7.37 12.82
CA LEU A 82 -2.02 -6.91 14.03
C LEU A 82 -1.23 -5.82 14.76
N GLU A 83 0.08 -5.97 14.86
CA GLU A 83 0.95 -4.95 15.44
C GLU A 83 0.86 -3.63 14.66
N ILE A 84 0.95 -3.67 13.33
CA ILE A 84 0.83 -2.48 12.47
C ILE A 84 -0.56 -1.84 12.65
N LEU A 85 -1.62 -2.65 12.62
CA LEU A 85 -2.99 -2.19 12.80
C LEU A 85 -3.22 -1.50 14.16
N THR A 86 -2.65 -2.05 15.23
CA THR A 86 -2.89 -1.55 16.60
C THR A 86 -1.95 -0.44 17.02
N ARG A 87 -0.66 -0.55 16.71
CA ARG A 87 0.37 0.39 17.16
C ARG A 87 0.57 1.55 16.21
N ASP A 88 0.63 1.25 14.91
CA ASP A 88 0.96 2.27 13.91
C ASP A 88 -0.29 2.99 13.43
N LEU A 89 -1.43 2.28 13.35
CA LEU A 89 -2.72 2.85 12.93
C LEU A 89 -3.66 3.17 14.09
N GLY A 90 -3.37 2.71 15.33
CA GLY A 90 -4.18 3.01 16.51
C GLY A 90 -5.58 2.40 16.50
N VAL A 91 -5.83 1.38 15.68
CA VAL A 91 -7.14 0.73 15.60
C VAL A 91 -7.29 -0.25 16.77
N ALA A 92 -8.33 -0.06 17.59
CA ALA A 92 -8.65 -0.99 18.66
C ALA A 92 -9.21 -2.30 18.08
N VAL A 93 -8.63 -3.43 18.49
CA VAL A 93 -9.15 -4.76 18.21
C VAL A 93 -9.92 -5.19 19.45
N GLY A 94 -11.24 -5.33 19.31
CA GLY A 94 -12.15 -5.76 20.37
C GLY A 94 -12.09 -7.24 20.66
#